data_AF-A0A1G5XZ72-F1
#
_entry.id   AF-A0A1G5XZ72-F1
#
_cell.length_a   1.000
_cell.length_b   1.000
_cell.length_c   1.000
_cell.angle_alpha   90.00
_cell.angle_beta   90.00
_cell.angle_gamma   90.00
#
_symmetry.space_group_name_H-M   'P 1'
#
loop_
_entity.id
_entity.type
_entity.pdbx_description
1 polymer ?
#
loop_
_entity_poly.entity_id
_entity_poly.type
_entity_poly.pdbx_seq_one_letter_code
_entity_poly.pdbx_strand_id
1 'polypeptide(L)'
;MIGWGYIAILVSCLFTYAIAGPVTILAGMAPESRKLCLYMLGWITIVKPLLWSPSFITPYAMRAAGDVKFSMIIATLTMWFLRVTLATFLIRVVGLGAMGVWIGMFADWGVRGIIFTIRFRSNKWIHKVVS
;
A
#
# COMPACT_ATOMS: atom_id res chain seq x y z
N MET A 1 0.26 19.17 1.73
CA MET A 1 0.99 18.00 2.28
C MET A 1 0.84 16.73 1.44
N ILE A 2 -0.37 16.28 1.10
CA ILE A 2 -0.57 15.02 0.36
C ILE A 2 0.01 15.05 -1.08
N GLY A 3 -0.06 16.19 -1.78
CA GLY A 3 0.44 16.33 -3.17
C GLY A 3 1.92 15.97 -3.34
N TRP A 4 2.79 16.43 -2.43
CA TRP A 4 4.22 16.08 -2.44
C TRP A 4 4.45 14.57 -2.24
N GLY A 5 3.59 13.93 -1.46
CA GLY A 5 3.61 12.48 -1.28
C GLY A 5 3.36 11.73 -2.58
N TYR A 6 2.36 12.14 -3.36
CA TYR A 6 2.09 11.54 -4.67
C TYR A 6 3.27 11.68 -5.62
N ILE A 7 3.87 12.87 -5.70
CA ILE A 7 5.04 13.13 -6.55
C ILE A 7 6.23 12.26 -6.12
N ALA A 8 6.56 12.25 -4.82
CA ALA A 8 7.67 11.46 -4.30
C ALA A 8 7.48 9.96 -4.56
N ILE A 9 6.26 9.44 -4.39
CA ILE A 9 5.95 8.03 -4.67
C ILE A 9 6.09 7.75 -6.16
N LEU A 10 5.53 8.58 -7.03
CA LEU A 10 5.61 8.38 -8.48
C LEU A 10 7.08 8.35 -8.94
N VAL A 11 7.87 9.34 -8.52
CA VAL A 11 9.31 9.40 -8.83
C VAL A 11 10.03 8.16 -8.30
N SER A 12 9.77 7.74 -7.06
CA SER A 12 10.40 6.54 -6.48
C SER A 12 10.07 5.26 -7.26
N CYS A 13 8.82 5.12 -7.74
CA CYS A 13 8.39 3.95 -8.49
C CYS A 13 9.02 3.92 -9.88
N LEU A 14 9.02 5.05 -10.59
CA LEU A 14 9.64 5.18 -11.91
C LEU A 14 11.14 4.91 -11.83
N PHE A 15 11.82 5.48 -10.83
CA PHE A 15 13.24 5.23 -10.59
C PHE A 15 13.52 3.74 -10.34
N THR A 16 12.75 3.11 -9.44
CA THR A 16 12.91 1.69 -9.11
C THR A 16 12.65 0.81 -10.32
N TYR A 17 11.63 1.11 -11.12
CA TYR A 17 11.33 0.38 -12.35
C TYR A 17 12.46 0.51 -13.39
N ALA A 18 13.02 1.71 -13.56
CA ALA A 18 14.10 1.96 -14.52
C ALA A 18 15.36 1.15 -14.21
N ILE A 19 15.71 0.97 -12.93
CA ILE A 19 16.90 0.22 -12.52
C ILE A 19 16.66 -1.28 -12.29
N ALA A 20 15.41 -1.74 -12.37
CA ALA A 20 15.04 -3.10 -11.97
C ALA A 20 15.72 -4.19 -12.79
N GLY A 21 15.88 -3.99 -14.10
CA GLY A 21 16.57 -4.93 -14.99
C GLY A 21 18.00 -5.20 -14.52
N PRO A 22 18.88 -4.18 -14.45
CA PRO A 22 20.23 -4.33 -13.94
C PRO A 22 20.29 -4.94 -12.53
N VAL A 23 19.45 -4.47 -11.61
CA VAL A 23 19.43 -4.95 -10.22
C VAL A 23 19.10 -6.45 -10.15
N THR A 24 18.11 -6.92 -10.90
CA THR A 24 17.71 -8.34 -10.89
C THR A 24 18.74 -9.26 -11.56
N ILE A 25 19.57 -8.75 -12.47
CA ILE A 25 20.69 -9.48 -13.06
C ILE A 25 21.85 -9.57 -12.07
N LEU A 26 22.22 -8.43 -11.45
CA LEU A 26 23.28 -8.37 -10.43
C LEU A 26 22.95 -9.24 -9.22
N ALA A 27 21.66 -9.35 -8.86
CA ALA A 27 21.19 -10.22 -7.79
C ALA A 27 21.24 -11.72 -8.15
N GLY A 28 21.65 -12.10 -9.36
CA GLY A 28 21.77 -13.51 -9.76
C GLY A 28 20.43 -14.23 -9.87
N MET A 29 19.32 -13.51 -10.09
CA MET A 29 17.98 -14.12 -10.10
C MET A 29 17.80 -15.04 -11.30
N ALA A 30 17.21 -16.21 -11.06
CA ALA A 30 16.75 -17.12 -12.11
C ALA A 30 15.78 -16.40 -13.08
N PRO A 31 15.77 -16.77 -14.38
CA PRO A 31 14.95 -16.10 -15.39
C PRO A 31 13.47 -16.03 -15.06
N GLU A 32 12.91 -17.10 -14.47
CA GLU A 32 11.50 -17.21 -14.09
C GLU A 32 11.17 -16.24 -12.95
N SER A 33 12.00 -16.24 -11.90
CA SER A 33 11.87 -15.33 -10.75
C SER A 33 12.05 -13.87 -11.15
N ARG A 34 12.95 -13.59 -12.10
CA ARG A 34 13.17 -12.25 -12.65
C ARG A 34 11.93 -11.75 -13.39
N LYS A 35 11.35 -12.55 -14.28
CA LYS A 35 10.12 -12.20 -15.02
C LYS A 35 8.98 -11.89 -14.06
N LEU A 36 8.78 -12.74 -13.05
CA LEU A 36 7.75 -12.55 -12.03
C LEU A 36 7.99 -11.27 -11.20
N CYS A 37 9.24 -11.03 -10.78
CA CYS A 37 9.62 -9.82 -10.05
C CYS A 37 9.32 -8.55 -10.85
N LEU A 38 9.73 -8.50 -12.13
CA LEU A 38 9.48 -7.35 -13.01
C LEU A 38 7.98 -7.16 -13.27
N TYR A 39 7.22 -8.25 -13.42
CA TYR A 39 5.77 -8.20 -13.57
C TYR A 39 5.08 -7.59 -12.35
N MET A 40 5.43 -8.05 -11.14
CA MET A 40 4.93 -7.48 -9.89
C MET A 40 5.37 -6.02 -9.71
N LEU A 41 6.60 -5.69 -10.11
CA LEU A 41 7.13 -4.33 -10.05
C LEU A 41 6.38 -3.37 -10.99
N GLY A 42 5.96 -3.85 -12.16
CA GLY A 42 5.10 -3.08 -13.06
C GLY A 42 3.77 -2.72 -12.39
N TRP A 43 3.10 -3.70 -11.78
CA TRP A 43 1.83 -3.47 -11.10
C TRP A 43 1.93 -2.48 -9.95
N ILE A 44 2.94 -2.62 -9.08
CA ILE A 44 3.11 -1.69 -7.95
C ILE A 44 3.46 -0.28 -8.40
N THR A 45 4.18 -0.13 -9.53
CA THR A 45 4.51 1.17 -10.10
C THR A 45 3.25 1.93 -10.50
N ILE A 46 2.19 1.23 -10.89
CA ILE A 46 0.89 1.83 -11.25
C ILE A 46 0.02 2.03 -10.00
N VAL A 47 -0.10 1.00 -9.15
CA VAL A 47 -1.07 0.99 -8.05
C VAL A 47 -0.60 1.83 -6.85
N LYS A 48 0.69 1.82 -6.53
CA LYS A 48 1.24 2.52 -5.35
C LYS A 48 1.01 4.03 -5.41
N PRO A 49 1.27 4.74 -6.53
CA PRO A 49 0.95 6.15 -6.62
C PRO A 49 -0.52 6.45 -6.33
N LEU A 50 -1.44 5.59 -6.76
CA LEU A 50 -2.88 5.83 -6.61
C LEU A 50 -3.36 5.58 -5.17
N LEU A 51 -3.02 4.42 -4.59
CA LEU A 51 -3.64 3.94 -3.36
C LEU A 51 -2.80 4.19 -2.11
N TRP A 52 -1.48 4.33 -2.23
CA TRP A 52 -0.62 4.38 -1.04
C TRP A 52 -0.75 5.69 -0.28
N SER A 53 -0.76 6.84 -0.97
CA SER A 53 -0.87 8.16 -0.33
C SER A 53 -2.08 8.29 0.63
N PRO A 54 -3.33 8.02 0.21
CA PRO A 54 -4.47 8.14 1.13
C PRO A 54 -4.45 7.07 2.23
N SER A 55 -3.82 5.92 1.97
CA SER A 55 -3.72 4.80 2.91
C SER A 55 -2.71 5.01 4.04
N PHE A 56 -1.66 5.79 3.79
CA PHE A 56 -0.53 5.92 4.71
C PHE A 56 -0.28 7.37 5.12
N ILE A 57 -0.28 8.33 4.21
CA ILE A 57 0.01 9.74 4.52
C ILE A 57 -1.09 10.35 5.40
N THR A 58 -2.35 10.11 5.04
CA THR A 58 -3.51 10.60 5.82
C THR A 58 -3.48 10.13 7.28
N PRO A 59 -3.34 8.82 7.58
CA PRO A 59 -3.27 8.39 8.98
C PRO A 59 -1.98 8.80 9.69
N TYR A 60 -0.85 9.06 9.00
CA TYR A 60 0.31 9.68 9.64
C TYR A 60 -0.03 11.07 10.18
N ALA A 61 -0.71 11.89 9.39
CA ALA A 61 -1.16 13.21 9.83
C ALA A 61 -2.16 13.12 11.01
N MET A 62 -3.11 12.17 10.95
CA MET A 62 -4.05 11.93 12.05
C MET A 62 -3.37 11.48 13.34
N ARG A 63 -2.33 10.63 13.24
CA ARG A 63 -1.53 10.22 14.40
C ARG A 63 -0.78 11.39 15.01
N ALA A 64 -0.18 12.23 14.19
CA ALA A 64 0.51 13.45 14.64
C ALA A 64 -0.45 14.41 15.36
N ALA A 65 -1.73 14.43 14.95
CA ALA A 65 -2.80 15.17 15.61
C ALA A 65 -3.54 14.36 16.70
N GLY A 66 -2.91 13.34 17.29
CA GLY A 66 -3.45 12.63 18.46
C GLY A 66 -4.54 11.58 18.20
N ASP A 67 -5.05 11.42 16.97
CA ASP A 67 -6.04 10.38 16.64
C ASP A 67 -5.39 9.01 16.33
N VAL A 68 -4.52 8.58 17.24
CA VAL A 68 -3.68 7.38 17.07
C VAL A 68 -4.51 6.11 17.12
N LYS A 69 -5.37 5.95 18.14
CA LYS A 69 -6.14 4.72 18.38
C LYS A 69 -6.99 4.32 17.17
N PHE A 70 -7.73 5.28 16.59
CA PHE A 70 -8.55 5.00 15.40
C PHE A 70 -7.70 4.53 14.23
N SER A 71 -6.63 5.27 13.92
CA SER A 71 -5.76 4.94 12.78
C SER A 71 -5.10 3.57 12.92
N MET A 72 -4.72 3.17 14.13
CA MET A 72 -4.05 1.88 14.39
C MET A 72 -5.04 0.72 14.37
N ILE A 73 -6.22 0.87 14.96
CA ILE A 73 -7.25 -0.19 14.96
C ILE A 73 -7.69 -0.50 13.53
N ILE A 74 -8.06 0.52 12.75
CA ILE A 74 -8.46 0.32 11.34
C ILE A 74 -7.31 -0.31 10.55
N ALA A 75 -6.08 0.18 10.74
CA ALA A 75 -4.92 -0.34 10.05
C ALA A 75 -4.68 -1.84 10.30
N THR A 76 -4.86 -2.28 11.55
CA THR A 76 -4.70 -3.67 11.94
C THR A 76 -5.85 -4.52 11.41
N LEU A 77 -7.09 -4.05 11.55
CA LEU A 77 -8.27 -4.79 11.10
C LEU A 77 -8.23 -5.01 9.57
N THR A 78 -8.00 -3.98 8.77
CA THR A 78 -7.97 -4.13 7.31
C THR A 78 -6.80 -5.01 6.86
N MET A 79 -5.66 -4.95 7.55
CA MET A 79 -4.53 -5.83 7.25
C MET A 79 -4.89 -7.31 7.47
N TRP A 80 -5.48 -7.68 8.61
CA TRP A 80 -5.80 -9.08 8.86
C TRP A 80 -7.00 -9.54 8.03
N PHE A 81 -8.11 -8.80 8.07
CA PHE A 81 -9.36 -9.24 7.45
C PHE A 81 -9.37 -9.14 5.93
N LEU A 82 -8.68 -8.14 5.36
CA LEU A 82 -8.58 -8.03 3.91
C LEU A 82 -7.29 -8.63 3.41
N ARG A 83 -6.12 -8.10 3.80
CA ARG A 83 -4.86 -8.51 3.18
C ARG A 83 -4.55 -9.99 3.44
N VAL A 84 -4.49 -10.41 4.69
CA VAL A 84 -4.08 -11.78 5.05
C VAL A 84 -5.12 -12.80 4.58
N THR A 85 -6.40 -12.57 4.85
CA THR A 85 -7.48 -13.47 4.44
C THR A 85 -7.57 -13.58 2.92
N LEU A 86 -7.61 -12.46 2.19
CA LEU A 86 -7.74 -12.47 0.74
C LEU A 86 -6.50 -13.06 0.06
N ALA A 87 -5.30 -12.71 0.52
CA ALA A 87 -4.08 -13.31 -0.02
C ALA A 87 -4.08 -14.83 0.20
N THR A 88 -4.45 -15.28 1.40
CA THR A 88 -4.53 -16.72 1.72
C THR A 88 -5.53 -17.44 0.82
N PHE A 89 -6.71 -16.86 0.62
CA PHE A 89 -7.73 -17.40 -0.26
C PHE A 89 -7.25 -17.48 -1.72
N LEU A 90 -6.70 -16.40 -2.26
CA LEU A 90 -6.22 -16.34 -3.64
C LEU A 90 -5.05 -17.30 -3.91
N ILE A 91 -4.18 -17.51 -2.91
CA ILE A 91 -3.06 -18.44 -3.02
C ILE A 91 -3.53 -19.88 -2.94
N ARG A 92 -4.32 -20.23 -1.90
CA ARG A 92 -4.65 -21.63 -1.59
C ARG A 92 -5.82 -22.19 -2.38
N VAL A 93 -6.80 -21.34 -2.74
CA VAL A 93 -8.02 -21.77 -3.43
C VAL A 93 -7.94 -21.49 -4.92
N VAL A 94 -7.55 -20.27 -5.30
CA VAL A 94 -7.51 -19.85 -6.71
C VAL A 94 -6.19 -20.22 -7.40
N GLY A 95 -5.11 -20.43 -6.64
CA GLY A 95 -3.81 -20.84 -7.18
C GLY A 95 -3.01 -19.69 -7.83
N LEU A 96 -3.30 -18.43 -7.51
CA LEU A 96 -2.62 -17.25 -8.11
C LEU A 96 -1.17 -17.03 -7.64
N GLY A 97 -0.66 -17.87 -6.73
CA GLY A 97 0.71 -17.79 -6.21
C GLY A 97 1.04 -16.41 -5.66
N ALA A 98 2.26 -15.92 -5.95
CA ALA A 98 2.75 -14.64 -5.42
C ALA A 98 1.84 -13.45 -5.72
N MET A 99 1.14 -13.43 -6.86
CA MET A 99 0.22 -12.34 -7.21
C MET A 99 -0.98 -12.23 -6.27
N GLY A 100 -1.41 -13.34 -5.65
CA GLY A 100 -2.47 -13.33 -4.63
C GLY A 100 -2.13 -12.42 -3.44
N VAL A 101 -0.85 -12.37 -3.05
CA VAL A 101 -0.37 -11.46 -1.99
C VAL A 101 -0.54 -10.00 -2.40
N TRP A 102 -0.21 -9.67 -3.64
CA TRP A 102 -0.27 -8.29 -4.15
C TRP A 102 -1.70 -7.80 -4.29
N ILE A 103 -2.60 -8.65 -4.79
CA ILE A 103 -4.02 -8.32 -4.87
C ILE A 103 -4.59 -8.06 -3.46
N GLY A 104 -4.26 -8.93 -2.49
CA GLY A 104 -4.63 -8.71 -1.09
C GLY A 104 -4.11 -7.40 -0.53
N MET A 105 -2.86 -7.04 -0.87
CA MET A 105 -2.24 -5.79 -0.45
C MET A 105 -2.93 -4.57 -1.07
N PHE A 106 -3.24 -4.62 -2.36
CA PHE A 106 -3.92 -3.53 -3.07
C PHE A 106 -5.34 -3.32 -2.57
N ALA A 107 -6.09 -4.40 -2.31
CA ALA A 107 -7.43 -4.34 -1.73
C ALA A 107 -7.40 -3.67 -0.34
N ASP A 108 -6.44 -4.07 0.51
CA ASP A 108 -6.26 -3.43 1.82
C ASP A 108 -5.93 -1.94 1.70
N TRP A 109 -5.04 -1.54 0.78
CA TRP A 109 -4.76 -0.11 0.55
C TRP A 109 -6.01 0.62 0.05
N GLY A 110 -6.76 0.06 -0.90
CA GLY A 110 -7.99 0.67 -1.40
C GLY A 110 -8.98 0.96 -0.27
N VAL A 111 -9.34 -0.05 0.52
CA VAL A 111 -10.31 0.10 1.62
C VAL A 111 -9.80 1.03 2.70
N ARG A 112 -8.54 0.89 3.12
CA ARG A 112 -7.91 1.75 4.13
C ARG A 112 -7.89 3.21 3.69
N GLY A 113 -7.50 3.47 2.45
CA GLY A 113 -7.49 4.80 1.86
C GLY A 113 -8.87 5.44 1.86
N ILE A 114 -9.92 4.69 1.52
CA ILE A 114 -11.31 5.16 1.58
C ILE A 114 -11.70 5.52 3.02
N ILE A 115 -11.50 4.60 3.97
CA ILE A 115 -11.88 4.81 5.38
C ILE A 115 -11.17 6.04 5.96
N PHE A 116 -9.86 6.16 5.75
CA PHE A 116 -9.11 7.31 6.25
C PHE A 116 -9.46 8.62 5.54
N THR A 117 -9.77 8.58 4.24
CA THR A 117 -10.23 9.79 3.54
C THR A 117 -11.57 10.28 4.08
N ILE A 118 -12.53 9.38 4.32
CA ILE A 118 -13.82 9.71 4.95
C ILE A 118 -13.59 10.28 6.36
N ARG A 119 -12.76 9.59 7.16
CA ARG A 119 -12.46 10.03 8.53
C ARG A 119 -11.78 11.40 8.57
N PHE A 120 -10.87 11.66 7.64
CA PHE A 120 -10.18 12.93 7.52
C PHE A 120 -11.14 14.07 7.16
N ARG A 121 -12.05 13.84 6.20
CA ARG A 121 -13.09 14.82 5.83
C ARG A 121 -14.10 15.11 6.93
N SER A 122 -14.32 14.16 7.85
CA SER A 122 -15.25 14.36 8.96
C SER A 122 -14.78 15.35 10.03
N ASN A 123 -13.52 15.84 9.98
CA ASN A 123 -12.89 16.75 10.96
C ASN A 123 -12.88 16.32 12.44
N LYS A 124 -13.55 15.22 12.81
CA LYS A 124 -13.58 14.66 14.18
C LYS A 124 -12.20 14.21 14.69
N TRP A 125 -11.14 14.33 13.89
CA TRP A 125 -9.77 13.95 14.25
C TRP A 125 -8.98 15.12 14.85
N ILE A 126 -9.40 16.37 14.60
CA ILE A 126 -8.69 17.58 15.03
C ILE A 126 -8.94 17.88 16.53
N HIS A 127 -10.13 17.58 17.03
CA HIS A 127 -10.53 17.91 18.40
C HIS A 127 -9.85 17.09 19.50
N LYS A 128 -8.96 16.14 19.16
CA LYS A 128 -8.27 15.29 20.14
C LYS A 128 -6.94 15.85 20.67
N VAL A 129 -6.42 16.93 20.08
CA VAL A 129 -5.19 17.59 20.57
C VAL A 129 -5.49 18.64 21.64
N VAL A 130 -6.73 19.13 21.71
CA VAL A 130 -7.14 20.27 22.56
C VAL A 130 -8.01 19.84 23.75
N SER A 131 -8.05 18.55 24.08
CA SER A 131 -8.81 18.00 25.21
C SER A 131 -7.90 17.29 26.20
#